data_AF-A0A4C1ZQE1-F1
#
_entry.id   AF-A0A4C1ZQE1-F1
#
_cell.length_a   1.000
_cell.length_b   1.000
_cell.length_c   1.000
_cell.angle_alpha   90.00
_cell.angle_beta   90.00
_cell.angle_gamma   90.00
#
_symmetry.space_group_name_H-M   'P 1'
#
loop_
_entity.id
_entity.type
_entity.pdbx_description
1 polymer ?
#
loop_
_entity_poly.entity_id
_entity_poly.type
_entity_poly.pdbx_seq_one_letter_code
_entity_poly.pdbx_strand_id
1 'polypeptide(L)'
;MFNREVLPKIYKFIEISSNDSHLKDVGSAYRSSHAYRTQLAALSSLRTLAVDLRLEDGPLERAMSCVRPYLSNRQPKPLQELAVQFFREILKYDWGAAWHHLRVLCDNQLTLEPPALDTYDLAPITGTPFEPSDAKYKNNINAIFGVK
;
A
#
# COMPACT_ATOMS: atom_id res chain seq x y z
N MET A 1 -14.91 18.10 -12.76
CA MET A 1 -13.77 19.01 -13.06
C MET A 1 -12.80 19.19 -11.87
N PHE A 2 -13.20 18.95 -10.61
CA PHE A 2 -12.35 19.13 -9.41
C PHE A 2 -11.19 18.11 -9.22
N ASN A 3 -11.25 16.91 -9.81
CA ASN A 3 -10.31 15.83 -9.49
C ASN A 3 -8.94 15.88 -10.18
N ARG A 4 -8.83 16.57 -11.32
CA ARG A 4 -7.58 16.51 -12.12
C ARG A 4 -6.40 17.25 -11.48
N GLU A 5 -6.66 18.22 -10.61
CA GLU A 5 -5.59 19.02 -10.00
C GLU A 5 -5.28 18.62 -8.55
N VAL A 6 -6.24 18.01 -7.84
CA VAL A 6 -6.12 17.73 -6.41
C VAL A 6 -5.38 16.42 -6.15
N LEU A 7 -5.74 15.34 -6.87
CA LEU A 7 -5.08 14.04 -6.69
C LEU A 7 -3.56 14.08 -6.93
N PRO A 8 -3.05 14.70 -8.02
CA PRO A 8 -1.60 14.79 -8.22
C PRO A 8 -0.88 15.55 -7.10
N LYS A 9 -1.52 16.57 -6.51
CA LYS A 9 -0.97 17.31 -5.37
C LYS A 9 -0.93 16.45 -4.12
N ILE A 10 -1.97 15.66 -3.87
CA ILE A 10 -2.02 14.70 -2.75
C ILE A 10 -0.94 13.64 -2.93
N TYR A 11 -0.80 13.04 -4.11
CA TYR A 11 0.25 12.06 -4.42
C TYR A 11 1.64 12.61 -4.14
N LYS A 12 1.96 13.78 -4.71
CA LYS A 12 3.24 14.44 -4.50
C LYS A 12 3.50 14.74 -3.02
N PHE A 13 2.49 15.21 -2.30
CA PHE A 13 2.62 15.48 -0.87
C PHE A 13 2.89 14.20 -0.07
N ILE A 14 2.15 13.13 -0.33
CA ILE A 14 2.31 11.83 0.36
C ILE A 14 3.69 11.23 0.07
N GLU A 15 4.17 11.33 -1.17
CA GLU A 15 5.48 10.81 -1.57
C GLU A 15 6.62 11.56 -0.86
N ILE A 16 6.61 12.89 -0.89
CA ILE A 16 7.61 13.72 -0.18
C ILE A 16 7.54 13.45 1.32
N SER A 17 6.34 13.47 1.89
CA SER A 17 6.14 13.30 3.34
C SER A 17 6.60 11.92 3.82
N SER A 18 6.59 10.90 2.96
CA SER A 18 7.03 9.56 3.33
C SER A 18 8.52 9.52 3.67
N ASN A 19 9.33 10.34 2.99
CA ASN A 19 10.74 10.50 3.30
C ASN A 19 10.92 11.29 4.59
N ASP A 20 10.11 12.33 4.79
CA ASP A 20 10.16 13.15 5.99
C ASP A 20 9.78 12.37 7.26
N SER A 21 8.83 11.44 7.19
CA SER A 21 8.40 10.64 8.36
C SER A 21 9.29 9.43 8.62
N HIS A 22 10.13 9.04 7.67
CA HIS A 22 10.96 7.84 7.78
C HIS A 22 11.92 7.92 8.97
N LEU A 23 11.94 6.86 9.81
CA LEU A 23 12.68 6.75 11.07
C LEU A 23 12.27 7.74 12.17
N LYS A 24 11.18 8.50 12.01
CA LYS A 24 10.68 9.41 13.05
C LYS A 24 9.73 8.64 13.99
N ASP A 25 10.28 8.16 15.10
CA ASP A 25 9.61 7.30 16.08
C ASP A 25 8.61 8.06 17.01
N VAL A 26 7.80 7.26 17.72
CA VAL A 26 7.08 7.53 18.97
C VAL A 26 7.97 8.31 19.95
N GLY A 27 7.77 9.63 20.02
CA GLY A 27 8.47 10.52 20.95
C GLY A 27 9.18 11.68 20.26
N SER A 28 9.37 11.63 18.95
CA SER A 28 9.93 12.74 18.20
C SER A 28 8.96 13.94 18.17
N ALA A 29 9.49 15.16 18.25
CA ALA A 29 8.74 16.43 18.05
C ALA A 29 7.99 16.47 16.70
N TYR A 30 8.31 15.54 15.80
CA TYR A 30 7.61 15.34 14.54
C TYR A 30 6.12 14.98 14.73
N ARG A 31 5.73 14.23 15.77
CA ARG A 31 4.31 13.86 15.98
C ARG A 31 3.41 15.06 16.33
N SER A 32 3.97 16.12 16.91
CA SER A 32 3.23 17.36 17.17
C SER A 32 3.29 18.33 15.98
N SER A 33 4.07 18.01 14.94
CA SER A 33 4.21 18.86 13.77
C SER A 33 2.89 18.97 12.98
N HIS A 34 2.74 20.09 12.28
CA HIS A 34 1.65 20.26 11.32
C HIS A 34 1.77 19.25 10.17
N ALA A 35 2.99 19.02 9.66
CA ALA A 35 3.26 18.10 8.57
C ALA A 35 2.74 16.68 8.84
N TYR A 36 2.98 16.14 10.04
CA TYR A 36 2.50 14.81 10.43
C TYR A 36 0.96 14.72 10.46
N ARG A 37 0.28 15.77 10.97
CA ARG A 37 -1.18 15.82 10.97
C ARG A 37 -1.76 15.86 9.55
N THR A 38 -1.13 16.65 8.67
CA THR A 38 -1.53 16.73 7.26
C THR A 38 -1.30 15.40 6.54
N GLN A 39 -0.22 14.68 6.88
CA GLN A 39 0.08 13.35 6.36
C GLN A 39 -0.97 12.30 6.75
N LEU A 40 -1.40 12.29 8.02
CA LEU A 40 -2.50 11.44 8.48
C LEU A 40 -3.80 11.73 7.72
N ALA A 41 -4.15 13.01 7.58
CA ALA A 41 -5.35 13.41 6.85
C ALA A 41 -5.28 12.98 5.38
N ALA A 42 -4.14 13.22 4.72
CA ALA A 42 -3.93 12.88 3.32
C ALA A 42 -4.05 11.37 3.06
N LEU A 43 -3.45 10.51 3.89
CA LEU A 43 -3.56 9.05 3.76
C LEU A 43 -4.99 8.56 4.01
N SER A 44 -5.66 9.10 5.04
CA SER A 44 -7.05 8.72 5.35
C SER A 44 -8.01 9.11 4.23
N SER A 45 -7.84 10.32 3.67
CA SER A 45 -8.64 10.80 2.54
C SER A 45 -8.33 10.07 1.24
N LEU A 46 -7.07 9.72 0.98
CA LEU A 46 -6.71 9.03 -0.26
C LEU A 46 -7.39 7.66 -0.35
N ARG A 47 -7.54 6.96 0.78
CA ARG A 47 -8.30 5.69 0.84
C ARG A 47 -9.73 5.86 0.35
N THR A 48 -10.47 6.83 0.89
CA THR A 48 -11.88 7.03 0.51
C THR A 48 -11.98 7.53 -0.93
N LEU A 49 -11.13 8.48 -1.32
CA LEU A 49 -11.10 9.02 -2.67
C LEU A 49 -10.79 7.97 -3.74
N ALA A 50 -9.92 7.00 -3.45
CA ALA A 50 -9.61 5.95 -4.42
C ALA A 50 -10.86 5.15 -4.83
N VAL A 51 -11.74 4.86 -3.87
CA VAL A 51 -12.99 4.12 -4.09
C VAL A 51 -14.09 5.02 -4.62
N ASP A 52 -14.29 6.20 -4.02
CA ASP A 52 -15.35 7.14 -4.40
C ASP A 52 -15.20 7.63 -5.84
N LEU A 53 -13.96 7.78 -6.30
CA LEU A 53 -13.63 8.20 -7.66
C LEU A 53 -13.49 7.04 -8.63
N ARG A 54 -13.64 5.80 -8.15
CA ARG A 54 -13.47 4.57 -8.93
C ARG A 54 -12.18 4.59 -9.73
N LEU A 55 -11.06 4.79 -9.03
CA LEU A 55 -9.76 4.78 -9.69
C LEU A 55 -9.50 3.38 -10.25
N GLU A 56 -9.05 3.33 -11.51
CA GLU A 56 -8.69 2.10 -12.22
C GLU A 56 -7.30 2.29 -12.85
N ASP A 57 -6.65 1.19 -13.26
CA ASP A 57 -5.37 1.18 -13.99
C ASP A 57 -4.29 2.12 -13.42
N GLY A 58 -3.72 2.99 -14.25
CA GLY A 58 -2.61 3.88 -13.89
C GLY A 58 -2.91 4.84 -12.73
N PRO A 59 -4.10 5.48 -12.64
CA PRO A 59 -4.51 6.21 -11.44
C PRO A 59 -4.50 5.38 -10.15
N LEU A 60 -5.03 4.14 -10.19
CA LEU A 60 -5.05 3.26 -9.03
C LEU A 60 -3.65 2.81 -8.64
N GLU A 61 -2.84 2.41 -9.64
CA GLU A 61 -1.44 2.03 -9.45
C GLU A 61 -0.61 3.17 -8.85
N ARG A 62 -0.83 4.42 -9.29
CA ARG A 62 -0.18 5.59 -8.67
C ARG A 62 -0.59 5.78 -7.22
N ALA A 63 -1.87 5.62 -6.89
CA ALA A 63 -2.32 5.71 -5.50
C ALA A 63 -1.65 4.63 -4.63
N MET A 64 -1.59 3.38 -5.10
CA MET A 64 -0.91 2.29 -4.40
C MET A 64 0.59 2.56 -4.24
N SER A 65 1.26 2.98 -5.31
CA SER A 65 2.68 3.34 -5.31
C SER A 65 3.02 4.46 -4.31
N CYS A 66 2.14 5.47 -4.17
CA CYS A 66 2.33 6.56 -3.19
C CYS A 66 2.15 6.09 -1.74
N VAL A 67 1.26 5.14 -1.47
CA VAL A 67 0.99 4.63 -0.13
C VAL A 67 1.99 3.54 0.27
N ARG A 68 2.55 2.81 -0.69
CA ARG A 68 3.50 1.70 -0.49
C ARG A 68 4.64 2.00 0.51
N PRO A 69 5.33 3.16 0.50
CA PRO A 69 6.42 3.44 1.45
C PRO A 69 5.98 3.41 2.92
N TYR A 70 4.69 3.67 3.17
CA TYR A 70 4.09 3.68 4.51
C TYR A 70 3.93 2.29 5.12
N LEU A 71 4.03 1.23 4.32
CA LEU A 71 4.03 -0.15 4.82
C LEU A 71 5.34 -0.54 5.51
N SER A 72 6.39 0.28 5.43
CA SER A 72 7.65 -0.03 6.13
C SER A 72 7.49 0.13 7.65
N ASN A 73 8.06 -0.81 8.41
CA ASN A 73 8.17 -0.71 9.87
C ASN A 73 8.98 0.51 10.36
N ARG A 74 9.68 1.21 9.46
CA ARG A 74 10.43 2.44 9.74
C ARG A 74 9.56 3.69 9.75
N GLN A 75 8.28 3.57 9.39
CA GLN A 75 7.33 4.68 9.42
C GLN A 75 6.66 4.78 10.79
N PRO A 76 6.12 5.94 11.19
CA PRO A 76 5.31 6.04 12.40
C PRO A 76 4.14 5.05 12.39
N LYS A 77 3.92 4.36 13.53
CA LYS A 77 2.90 3.30 13.64
C LYS A 77 1.49 3.70 13.15
N PRO A 78 0.96 4.90 13.46
CA PRO A 78 -0.36 5.31 12.95
C PRO A 78 -0.41 5.47 11.42
N LEU A 79 0.70 5.86 10.78
CA LEU A 79 0.78 5.95 9.32
C LEU A 79 0.84 4.56 8.68
N GLN A 80 1.55 3.62 9.31
CA GLN A 80 1.54 2.21 8.88
C GLN A 80 0.12 1.63 8.93
N GLU A 81 -0.62 1.91 10.00
CA GLU A 81 -2.00 1.43 10.16
C GLU A 81 -2.93 1.98 9.07
N LEU A 82 -2.81 3.27 8.72
CA LEU A 82 -3.56 3.86 7.62
C LEU A 82 -3.20 3.22 6.27
N ALA A 83 -1.92 2.91 6.04
CA ALA A 83 -1.48 2.22 4.82
C ALA A 83 -2.04 0.80 4.74
N VAL A 84 -2.04 0.05 5.85
CA VAL A 84 -2.67 -1.27 5.92
C VAL A 84 -4.17 -1.18 5.63
N GLN A 85 -4.86 -0.20 6.23
CA GLN A 85 -6.29 0.02 5.97
C GLN A 85 -6.56 0.42 4.51
N PHE A 86 -5.68 1.22 3.90
CA PHE A 86 -5.76 1.55 2.49
C PHE A 86 -5.72 0.29 1.63
N PHE A 87 -4.68 -0.54 1.77
CA PHE A 87 -4.54 -1.76 0.95
C PHE A 87 -5.64 -2.80 1.21
N ARG A 88 -6.13 -2.93 2.45
CA ARG A 88 -7.30 -3.76 2.75
C ARG A 88 -8.55 -3.30 2.03
N GLU A 89 -8.74 -1.99 1.89
CA GLU A 89 -9.90 -1.44 1.19
C GLU A 89 -9.77 -1.61 -0.31
N ILE A 90 -8.57 -1.37 -0.88
CA ILE A 90 -8.34 -1.61 -2.30
C ILE A 90 -8.47 -3.10 -2.64
N LEU A 91 -8.02 -4.03 -1.78
CA LEU A 91 -8.26 -5.47 -2.01
C LEU A 91 -9.75 -5.82 -2.12
N LYS A 92 -10.63 -5.14 -1.38
CA LYS A 92 -12.09 -5.34 -1.51
C LYS A 92 -12.65 -4.72 -2.80
N TYR A 93 -12.08 -3.59 -3.22
CA TYR A 93 -12.51 -2.85 -4.40
C TYR A 93 -12.03 -3.51 -5.71
N ASP A 94 -10.73 -3.78 -5.80
CA ASP A 94 -10.05 -4.48 -6.89
C ASP A 94 -8.96 -5.39 -6.31
N TRP A 95 -9.32 -6.66 -6.12
CA TRP A 95 -8.42 -7.67 -5.58
C TRP A 95 -7.21 -7.89 -6.48
N GLY A 96 -7.41 -7.93 -7.81
CA GLY A 96 -6.36 -8.27 -8.77
C GLY A 96 -5.26 -7.22 -8.80
N ALA A 97 -5.64 -5.93 -8.89
CA ALA A 97 -4.70 -4.83 -8.91
C ALA A 97 -3.88 -4.75 -7.61
N ALA A 98 -4.54 -4.79 -6.45
CA ALA A 98 -3.84 -4.71 -5.16
C ALA A 98 -2.97 -5.94 -4.88
N TRP A 99 -3.47 -7.15 -5.18
CA TRP A 99 -2.70 -8.38 -5.03
C TRP A 99 -1.44 -8.35 -5.90
N HIS A 100 -1.56 -7.93 -7.16
CA HIS A 100 -0.42 -7.82 -8.07
C HIS A 100 0.60 -6.80 -7.57
N HIS A 101 0.14 -5.61 -7.17
CA HIS A 101 1.01 -4.56 -6.63
C HIS A 101 1.79 -5.02 -5.38
N LEU A 102 1.10 -5.67 -4.44
CA LEU A 102 1.71 -6.19 -3.21
C LEU A 102 2.66 -7.36 -3.48
N ARG A 103 2.35 -8.22 -4.45
CA ARG A 103 3.26 -9.29 -4.89
C ARG A 103 4.57 -8.72 -5.42
N VAL A 104 4.50 -7.69 -6.26
CA VAL A 104 5.70 -7.01 -6.79
C VAL A 104 6.51 -6.36 -5.66
N LEU A 105 5.85 -5.81 -4.63
CA LEU A 105 6.55 -5.31 -3.45
C LEU A 105 7.26 -6.42 -2.66
N CYS A 106 6.61 -7.58 -2.50
CA CYS A 106 7.15 -8.68 -1.73
C CYS A 106 8.36 -9.33 -2.39
N ASP A 107 8.39 -9.38 -3.73
CA ASP A 107 9.53 -9.83 -4.55
C ASP A 107 10.21 -11.11 -4.02
N ASN A 108 9.40 -12.07 -3.57
CA ASN A 108 9.89 -13.38 -3.16
C ASN A 108 9.94 -14.33 -4.36
N GLN A 109 10.77 -15.36 -4.22
CA GLN A 109 11.04 -16.33 -5.28
C GLN A 109 10.20 -17.61 -5.14
N LEU A 110 9.18 -17.60 -4.28
CA LEU A 110 8.32 -18.77 -4.10
C LEU A 110 7.43 -18.94 -5.33
N THR A 111 7.60 -20.03 -6.05
CA THR A 111 6.72 -20.37 -7.17
C THR A 111 5.47 -21.08 -6.66
N LEU A 112 4.30 -20.52 -6.97
CA LEU A 112 3.03 -21.18 -6.79
C LEU A 112 2.73 -22.02 -8.02
N GLU A 113 2.74 -23.33 -7.83
CA GLU A 113 2.30 -24.27 -8.85
C GLU A 113 0.77 -24.27 -8.93
N PRO A 114 0.20 -24.21 -10.14
CA PRO A 114 -1.23 -24.33 -10.30
C PRO A 114 -1.70 -25.74 -9.93
N PRO A 115 -2.94 -25.91 -9.46
CA PRO A 115 -3.52 -27.24 -9.29
C PRO A 115 -3.53 -27.96 -10.64
N ALA A 116 -3.22 -29.25 -10.64
CA ALA A 116 -3.33 -30.08 -11.83
C ALA A 116 -4.81 -30.14 -12.26
N LEU A 117 -5.12 -29.54 -13.40
CA LEU A 117 -6.46 -29.52 -13.99
C LEU A 117 -6.38 -30.13 -15.39
N ASP A 118 -7.21 -31.13 -15.67
CA ASP A 118 -7.23 -31.82 -16.98
C ASP A 118 -7.76 -30.92 -18.12
N THR A 119 -8.28 -29.74 -17.81
CA THR A 119 -9.02 -28.86 -18.73
C THR A 119 -8.26 -27.62 -19.16
N TYR A 120 -7.26 -27.16 -18.41
CA TYR A 120 -6.53 -25.93 -18.70
C TYR A 120 -5.08 -26.02 -18.21
N ASP A 121 -4.15 -25.66 -19.09
CA ASP A 121 -2.75 -25.46 -18.73
C ASP A 121 -2.59 -24.06 -18.12
N LEU A 122 -2.59 -24.01 -16.79
CA LEU A 122 -2.29 -22.80 -16.05
C LEU A 122 -0.76 -22.63 -15.93
N ALA A 123 -0.28 -21.39 -16.04
CA ALA A 123 1.13 -21.10 -15.83
C ALA A 123 1.45 -20.94 -14.33
N PRO A 124 2.63 -21.40 -13.87
CA PRO A 124 3.10 -21.12 -12.53
C PRO A 124 3.34 -19.62 -12.33
N ILE A 125 3.15 -19.16 -11.10
CA ILE A 125 3.32 -17.76 -10.72
C ILE A 125 4.42 -17.65 -9.67
N THR A 126 5.52 -16.97 -9.98
CA THR A 126 6.61 -16.71 -9.02
C THR A 126 6.32 -15.51 -8.15
N GLY A 127 6.47 -15.63 -6.84
CA GLY A 127 6.24 -14.55 -5.90
C GLY A 127 4.84 -14.55 -5.32
N THR A 128 4.75 -14.30 -4.02
CA THR A 128 3.50 -14.23 -3.27
C THR A 128 3.37 -12.87 -2.57
N PRO A 129 2.16 -12.30 -2.45
CA PRO A 129 1.99 -11.07 -1.68
C PRO A 129 1.95 -11.32 -0.17
N PHE A 130 2.01 -12.57 0.28
CA PHE A 130 1.88 -12.93 1.70
C PHE A 130 3.23 -12.95 2.42
N GLU A 131 4.33 -13.14 1.69
CA GLU A 131 5.66 -13.32 2.26
C GLU A 131 6.66 -12.34 1.65
N PRO A 132 6.84 -11.14 2.22
CA PRO A 132 7.82 -10.21 1.69
C PRO A 132 9.24 -10.71 1.94
N SER A 133 10.10 -10.63 0.93
CA SER A 133 11.54 -10.88 1.05
C SER A 133 12.21 -9.88 2.00
N ASP A 134 11.72 -8.63 2.03
CA ASP A 134 12.21 -7.59 2.93
C ASP A 134 11.44 -7.60 4.26
N ALA A 135 12.15 -7.90 5.35
CA ALA A 135 11.63 -7.96 6.70
C ALA A 135 10.95 -6.67 7.16
N LYS A 136 11.27 -5.50 6.57
CA LYS A 136 10.67 -4.22 6.95
C LYS A 136 9.19 -4.13 6.60
N TYR A 137 8.69 -4.94 5.67
CA TYR A 137 7.27 -4.96 5.28
C TYR A 137 6.47 -6.09 5.92
N LYS A 138 7.14 -7.13 6.43
CA LYS A 138 6.55 -8.38 6.93
C LYS A 138 5.30 -8.19 7.80
N ASN A 139 5.41 -7.42 8.88
CA ASN A 139 4.30 -7.26 9.82
C ASN A 139 3.07 -6.60 9.19
N ASN A 140 3.27 -5.61 8.32
CA ASN A 140 2.17 -4.87 7.71
C ASN A 140 1.55 -5.65 6.53
N ILE A 141 2.35 -6.42 5.78
CA ILE A 141 1.85 -7.36 4.78
C ILE A 141 0.99 -8.45 5.43
N ASN A 142 1.49 -9.08 6.50
CA ASN A 142 0.72 -10.06 7.27
C ASN A 142 -0.60 -9.45 7.78
N ALA A 143 -0.55 -8.21 8.28
CA ALA A 143 -1.75 -7.49 8.70
C ALA A 143 -2.73 -7.27 7.55
N ILE A 144 -2.28 -6.92 6.33
CA ILE A 144 -3.18 -6.74 5.17
C ILE A 144 -3.99 -8.01 4.91
N PHE A 145 -3.34 -9.18 4.88
CA PHE A 145 -3.97 -10.46 4.52
C PHE A 145 -4.56 -11.24 5.71
N GLY A 146 -4.38 -10.76 6.94
CA GLY A 146 -4.87 -11.43 8.15
C GLY A 146 -4.11 -12.72 8.51
N VAL A 147 -2.89 -12.86 8.01
CA VAL A 147 -2.00 -13.99 8.31
C VAL A 147 -1.34 -13.73 9.67
N LYS A 148 -1.45 -14.67 10.61
CA LYS A 148 -0.81 -14.59 11.93
C LYS A 148 0.60 -15.16 11.89
#